data_AF-A0A800KT82-F1
#
_entry.id   AF-A0A800KT82-F1
#
_cell.length_a   1.000
_cell.length_b   1.000
_cell.length_c   1.000
_cell.angle_alpha   90.00
_cell.angle_beta   90.00
_cell.angle_gamma   90.00
#
_symmetry.space_group_name_H-M   'P 1'
#
loop_
_entity.id
_entity.type
_entity.pdbx_description
1 polymer ?
#
loop_
_entity_poly.entity_id
_entity_poly.type
_entity_poly.pdbx_seq_one_letter_code
_entity_poly.pdbx_strand_id
1 'polypeptide(L)'
;MKFKFWGVRGSIATPGPNTVKYGGNTTCIEIRTDDDDLIILDAGTGIHMLGQQLLQQLPITAHIFITHTHWDHIQGLPFFAPMFIPGNSIKLFGGLDPLTHEGIERALNIQLQPSYFPVGETELNASVEYNTIKAGETI
;
A
#
# COMPACT_ATOMS: atom_id res chain seq x y z
N MET A 1 -8.41 17.10 -9.22
CA MET A 1 -7.56 16.04 -8.64
C MET A 1 -6.55 16.63 -7.66
N LYS A 2 -6.25 15.96 -6.53
CA LYS A 2 -5.25 16.36 -5.52
C LYS A 2 -4.25 15.25 -5.26
N PHE A 3 -3.01 15.62 -4.93
CA PHE A 3 -1.91 14.69 -4.64
C PHE A 3 -1.32 15.00 -3.27
N LYS A 4 -1.04 13.97 -2.47
CA LYS A 4 -0.34 14.08 -1.20
C LYS A 4 0.73 13.00 -1.09
N PHE A 5 1.95 13.43 -0.82
CA PHE A 5 3.11 12.54 -0.70
C PHE A 5 3.31 12.17 0.76
N TRP A 6 3.09 10.90 1.10
CA TRP A 6 3.26 10.35 2.44
C TRP A 6 4.65 9.76 2.67
N GLY A 7 5.35 9.46 1.58
CA GLY A 7 6.77 9.13 1.56
C GLY A 7 7.38 9.34 0.18
N VAL A 8 8.64 9.75 0.17
CA VAL A 8 9.39 10.17 -1.03
C VAL A 8 10.83 9.65 -1.04
N ARG A 9 11.14 8.68 -0.17
CA ARG A 9 12.45 8.01 -0.11
C ARG A 9 12.42 6.73 -0.94
N GLY A 10 13.53 6.44 -1.61
CA GLY A 10 13.77 5.17 -2.28
C GLY A 10 14.70 4.26 -1.48
N SER A 11 14.65 2.97 -1.77
CA SER A 11 15.42 1.86 -1.19
C SER A 11 15.20 1.62 0.31
N ILE A 12 15.42 2.62 1.16
CA ILE A 12 15.25 2.50 2.61
C ILE A 12 14.67 3.78 3.21
N ALA A 13 13.91 3.64 4.29
CA ALA A 13 13.47 4.78 5.09
C ALA A 13 14.70 5.47 5.73
N THR A 14 14.75 6.79 5.64
CA THR A 14 15.89 7.60 6.10
C THR A 14 15.44 8.77 6.96
N PRO A 15 14.79 8.55 8.13
CA PRO A 15 14.43 9.64 9.02
C PRO A 15 15.68 10.27 9.66
N GLY A 16 15.71 11.59 9.76
CA GLY A 16 16.82 12.28 10.44
C GLY A 16 16.87 13.80 10.18
N PRO A 17 17.75 14.52 10.89
CA PRO A 17 17.87 15.98 10.76
C PRO A 17 18.13 16.45 9.32
N ASN A 18 18.86 15.65 8.54
CA ASN A 18 19.21 15.98 7.16
C ASN A 18 18.10 15.69 6.14
N THR A 19 17.06 14.93 6.54
CA THR A 19 15.99 14.46 5.65
C THR A 19 14.61 14.96 6.05
N VAL A 20 14.45 15.48 7.27
CA VAL A 20 13.17 15.90 7.87
C VAL A 20 12.40 16.91 7.02
N LYS A 21 13.09 17.78 6.26
CA LYS A 21 12.45 18.77 5.36
C LYS A 21 11.44 18.12 4.40
N TYR A 22 11.74 16.91 3.93
CA TYR A 22 10.89 16.17 2.98
C TYR A 22 10.42 14.82 3.54
N GLY A 23 10.65 14.55 4.83
CA GLY A 23 10.29 13.30 5.49
C GLY A 23 11.31 12.16 5.30
N GLY A 24 11.09 11.07 6.05
CA GLY A 24 11.95 9.88 6.07
C GLY A 24 11.29 8.61 5.51
N ASN A 25 10.00 8.66 5.18
CA ASN A 25 9.24 7.51 4.71
C ASN A 25 9.52 7.18 3.24
N THR A 26 9.45 5.89 2.92
CA THR A 26 9.52 5.38 1.55
C THR A 26 8.20 5.56 0.79
N THR A 27 8.28 5.46 -0.53
CA THR A 27 7.25 5.84 -1.51
C THR A 27 5.83 5.46 -1.10
N CYS A 28 4.98 6.47 -0.99
CA CYS A 28 3.53 6.34 -0.89
C CYS A 28 2.88 7.67 -1.29
N ILE A 29 2.02 7.64 -2.29
CA ILE A 29 1.34 8.82 -2.82
C ILE A 29 -0.16 8.59 -2.76
N GLU A 30 -0.87 9.45 -2.03
CA GLU A 30 -2.33 9.53 -2.07
C GLU A 30 -2.75 10.44 -3.21
N ILE A 31 -3.73 9.99 -3.99
CA ILE A 31 -4.40 10.73 -5.03
C ILE A 31 -5.89 10.74 -4.70
N ARG A 32 -6.48 11.93 -4.72
CA ARG A 32 -7.93 12.13 -4.67
C ARG A 32 -8.42 12.65 -6.00
N THR A 33 -9.34 11.91 -6.63
CA THR A 33 -10.01 12.35 -7.87
C THR A 33 -10.93 13.52 -7.57
N ASP A 34 -11.53 14.12 -8.61
CA ASP A 34 -12.53 15.17 -8.40
C ASP A 34 -13.84 14.62 -7.82
N ASP A 35 -14.09 13.31 -7.98
CA ASP A 35 -15.18 12.55 -7.35
C ASP A 35 -14.79 11.94 -5.99
N ASP A 36 -13.63 12.33 -5.45
CA ASP A 36 -13.06 11.92 -4.16
C ASP A 36 -12.62 10.44 -4.03
N ASP A 37 -12.48 9.72 -5.15
CA ASP A 37 -11.92 8.37 -5.15
C ASP A 37 -10.52 8.36 -4.54
N LEU A 38 -10.26 7.36 -3.69
CA LEU A 38 -8.95 7.12 -3.10
C LEU A 38 -8.13 6.21 -4.00
N ILE A 39 -7.08 6.78 -4.58
CA ILE A 39 -6.02 6.05 -5.28
C ILE A 39 -4.72 6.20 -4.48
N ILE A 40 -4.00 5.11 -4.29
CA ILE A 40 -2.72 5.08 -3.58
C ILE A 40 -1.69 4.49 -4.55
N LEU A 41 -0.61 5.22 -4.81
CA LEU A 41 0.54 4.71 -5.56
C LEU A 41 1.64 4.29 -4.58
N ASP A 42 1.98 3.00 -4.65
CA ASP A 42 2.87 2.29 -3.74
C ASP A 42 2.48 2.35 -2.26
N ALA A 43 2.92 1.32 -1.55
CA ALA A 43 2.61 1.06 -0.16
C ALA A 43 3.90 0.89 0.66
N GLY A 44 4.87 1.77 0.41
CA GLY A 44 6.05 1.91 1.26
C GLY A 44 5.68 2.34 2.67
N THR A 45 6.68 2.57 3.52
CA THR A 45 6.50 2.97 4.93
C THR A 45 5.62 4.22 5.12
N GLY A 46 5.49 5.08 4.11
CA GLY A 46 4.56 6.23 4.15
C GLY A 46 3.09 5.85 4.29
N ILE A 47 2.68 4.66 3.81
CA ILE A 47 1.28 4.23 3.85
C ILE A 47 0.75 4.07 5.27
N HIS A 48 1.63 3.84 6.24
CA HIS A 48 1.24 3.77 7.65
C HIS A 48 0.57 5.08 8.10
N MET A 49 1.20 6.23 7.81
CA MET A 49 0.68 7.55 8.19
C MET A 49 -0.61 7.89 7.43
N LEU A 50 -0.69 7.52 6.16
CA LEU A 50 -1.92 7.62 5.38
C LEU A 50 -3.04 6.79 6.05
N GLY A 51 -2.76 5.53 6.39
CA GLY A 51 -3.68 4.65 7.09
C GLY A 51 -4.22 5.27 8.38
N GLN A 52 -3.36 5.86 9.21
CA GLN A 52 -3.77 6.57 10.43
C GLN A 52 -4.71 7.74 10.15
N GLN A 53 -4.48 8.52 9.08
CA GLN A 53 -5.38 9.60 8.69
C GLN A 53 -6.75 9.05 8.25
N LEU A 54 -6.76 7.97 7.47
CA LEU A 54 -7.98 7.38 6.93
C LEU A 54 -8.88 6.74 7.98
N LEU A 55 -8.36 6.39 9.17
CA LEU A 55 -9.17 5.89 10.28
C LEU A 55 -10.31 6.86 10.68
N GLN A 56 -10.16 8.15 10.38
CA GLN A 56 -11.19 9.17 10.66
C GLN A 56 -12.28 9.26 9.58
N GLN A 57 -12.14 8.48 8.50
CA GLN A 57 -12.98 8.55 7.29
C GLN A 57 -13.61 7.19 6.94
N LEU A 58 -13.53 6.22 7.85
CA LEU A 58 -14.05 4.87 7.59
C LEU A 58 -15.59 4.87 7.50
N PRO A 59 -16.18 3.98 6.67
CA PRO A 59 -15.50 3.01 5.81
C PRO A 59 -14.89 3.66 4.56
N ILE A 60 -13.83 3.05 4.02
CA ILE A 60 -13.17 3.51 2.79
C ILE A 60 -13.19 2.44 1.69
N THR A 61 -13.14 2.91 0.45
CA THR A 61 -12.73 2.12 -0.71
C THR A 61 -11.39 2.66 -1.21
N ALA A 62 -10.32 1.84 -1.18
CA ALA A 62 -8.99 2.24 -1.61
C ALA A 62 -8.50 1.43 -2.81
N HIS A 63 -8.00 2.10 -3.84
CA HIS A 63 -7.36 1.49 -5.00
C HIS A 63 -5.84 1.66 -4.87
N ILE A 64 -5.13 0.60 -4.50
CA ILE A 64 -3.69 0.62 -4.26
C ILE A 64 -2.99 0.03 -5.47
N PHE A 65 -2.16 0.83 -6.14
CA PHE A 65 -1.35 0.40 -7.28
C PHE A 65 0.10 0.26 -6.84
N ILE A 66 0.62 -0.96 -6.88
CA ILE A 66 2.01 -1.28 -6.59
C ILE A 66 2.79 -1.29 -7.91
N THR A 67 3.76 -0.40 -8.04
CA THR A 67 4.59 -0.29 -9.24
C THR A 67 5.47 -1.52 -9.43
N HIS A 68 6.09 -2.00 -8.35
CA HIS A 68 6.85 -3.24 -8.28
C HIS A 68 7.06 -3.64 -6.80
N THR A 69 7.49 -4.87 -6.55
CA THR A 69 7.50 -5.48 -5.21
C THR A 69 8.83 -5.36 -4.47
N HIS A 70 9.66 -4.36 -4.78
CA HIS A 70 10.80 -4.02 -3.92
C HIS A 70 10.32 -3.50 -2.56
N TRP A 71 11.12 -3.75 -1.51
CA TRP A 71 10.76 -3.46 -0.12
C TRP A 71 10.26 -2.03 0.10
N ASP A 72 10.93 -1.04 -0.44
CA ASP A 72 10.56 0.37 -0.26
C ASP A 72 9.17 0.74 -0.82
N HIS A 73 8.58 -0.11 -1.67
CA HIS A 73 7.26 0.05 -2.25
C HIS A 73 6.16 -0.78 -1.58
N ILE A 74 6.51 -1.79 -0.76
CA ILE A 74 5.53 -2.71 -0.16
C ILE A 74 5.66 -2.89 1.35
N GLN A 75 6.76 -2.44 1.96
CA GLN A 75 7.10 -2.65 3.37
C GLN A 75 6.02 -2.12 4.33
N GLY A 76 5.23 -1.14 3.91
CA GLY A 76 4.17 -0.57 4.72
C GLY A 76 2.84 -1.30 4.65
N LEU A 77 2.64 -2.23 3.70
CA LEU A 77 1.36 -2.93 3.50
C LEU A 77 0.82 -3.57 4.79
N PRO A 78 1.60 -4.36 5.56
CA PRO A 78 1.10 -4.97 6.80
C PRO A 78 0.68 -3.95 7.87
N PHE A 79 1.11 -2.69 7.75
CA PHE A 79 0.84 -1.62 8.70
C PHE A 79 -0.28 -0.67 8.25
N PHE A 80 -0.96 -0.97 7.13
CA PHE A 80 -2.10 -0.19 6.66
C PHE A 80 -3.37 -0.62 7.42
N ALA A 81 -3.59 0.02 8.57
CA ALA A 81 -4.67 -0.29 9.51
C ALA A 81 -6.07 -0.50 8.87
N PRO A 82 -6.50 0.23 7.82
CA PRO A 82 -7.79 0.00 7.18
C PRO A 82 -8.02 -1.44 6.67
N MET A 83 -6.97 -2.20 6.30
CA MET A 83 -7.10 -3.60 5.88
C MET A 83 -7.60 -4.55 6.98
N PHE A 84 -7.48 -4.16 8.25
CA PHE A 84 -7.86 -5.00 9.40
C PHE A 84 -9.25 -4.66 9.97
N ILE A 85 -9.97 -3.71 9.34
CA ILE A 85 -11.24 -3.19 9.87
C ILE A 85 -12.39 -3.58 8.92
N PRO A 86 -13.47 -4.21 9.45
CA PRO A 86 -14.65 -4.57 8.66
C PRO A 86 -15.31 -3.38 7.95
N GLY A 87 -15.87 -3.64 6.77
CA GLY A 87 -16.60 -2.65 5.98
C GLY A 87 -15.74 -1.84 5.01
N ASN A 88 -14.40 -1.92 5.13
CA ASN A 88 -13.49 -1.35 4.13
C ASN A 88 -13.35 -2.26 2.91
N SER A 89 -13.11 -1.65 1.75
CA SER A 89 -12.81 -2.34 0.48
C SER A 89 -11.45 -1.89 -0.03
N ILE A 90 -10.53 -2.83 -0.21
CA ILE A 90 -9.17 -2.60 -0.66
C ILE A 90 -8.97 -3.37 -1.95
N LYS A 91 -8.68 -2.66 -3.04
CA LYS A 91 -8.30 -3.26 -4.32
C LYS A 91 -6.81 -3.06 -4.52
N LEU A 92 -6.05 -4.15 -4.50
CA LEU A 92 -4.60 -4.14 -4.66
C LEU A 92 -4.25 -4.55 -6.09
N PHE A 93 -3.64 -3.65 -6.84
CA PHE A 93 -3.21 -3.83 -8.22
C PHE A 93 -1.69 -3.96 -8.28
N GLY A 94 -1.20 -4.89 -9.09
CA GLY A 94 0.24 -5.03 -9.33
C GLY A 94 0.56 -6.06 -10.41
N GLY A 95 1.82 -6.08 -10.85
CA GLY A 95 2.27 -7.00 -11.89
C GLY A 95 2.50 -8.43 -11.39
N LEU A 96 2.64 -9.35 -12.35
CA LEU A 96 3.13 -10.72 -12.10
C LEU A 96 4.60 -10.69 -11.68
N ASP A 97 4.97 -11.57 -10.74
CA ASP A 97 6.38 -11.86 -10.50
C ASP A 97 6.99 -12.54 -11.74
N PRO A 98 8.09 -12.01 -12.29
CA PRO A 98 8.67 -12.51 -13.54
C PRO A 98 9.34 -13.88 -13.41
N LEU A 99 9.63 -14.35 -12.19
CA LEU A 99 10.31 -15.62 -11.93
C LEU A 99 9.33 -16.69 -11.45
N THR A 100 8.43 -16.35 -10.51
CA THR A 100 7.48 -17.31 -9.92
C THR A 100 6.14 -17.34 -10.64
N HIS A 101 5.82 -16.33 -11.46
CA HIS A 101 4.53 -16.13 -12.10
C HIS A 101 3.34 -16.02 -11.13
N GLU A 102 3.62 -15.75 -9.85
CA GLU A 102 2.60 -15.46 -8.86
C GLU A 102 2.06 -14.04 -9.04
N GLY A 103 0.79 -13.84 -8.65
CA GLY A 103 0.15 -12.53 -8.70
C GLY A 103 0.54 -11.60 -7.55
N ILE A 104 -0.05 -10.42 -7.53
CA ILE A 104 0.23 -9.38 -6.54
C ILE A 104 -0.12 -9.80 -5.10
N GLU A 105 -1.02 -10.76 -4.92
CA GLU A 105 -1.39 -11.35 -3.63
C GLU A 105 -0.18 -11.86 -2.85
N ARG A 106 0.84 -12.37 -3.55
CA ARG A 106 2.08 -12.85 -2.94
C ARG A 106 2.77 -11.76 -2.12
N ALA A 107 2.74 -10.51 -2.57
CA ALA A 107 3.41 -9.40 -1.90
C ALA A 107 2.86 -9.18 -0.49
N LEU A 108 1.55 -9.33 -0.28
CA LEU A 108 0.94 -9.24 1.04
C LEU A 108 1.08 -10.56 1.80
N ASN A 109 0.79 -11.69 1.16
CA ASN A 109 0.76 -13.01 1.80
C ASN A 109 2.12 -13.41 2.39
N ILE A 110 3.23 -13.12 1.70
CA ILE A 110 4.58 -13.35 2.25
C ILE A 110 4.83 -12.46 3.46
N GLN A 111 4.49 -11.17 3.37
CA GLN A 111 4.74 -10.25 4.47
C GLN A 111 3.92 -10.60 5.73
N LEU A 112 2.72 -11.16 5.57
CA LEU A 112 1.88 -11.63 6.69
C LEU A 112 2.27 -13.00 7.24
N GLN A 113 3.29 -13.67 6.70
CA GLN A 113 3.77 -14.92 7.30
C GLN A 113 4.31 -14.65 8.71
N PRO A 114 4.11 -15.57 9.67
CA PRO A 114 4.55 -15.40 11.07
C PRO A 114 6.04 -15.05 11.25
N SER A 115 6.88 -15.41 10.28
CA SER A 115 8.31 -15.07 10.26
C SER A 115 8.59 -13.57 10.09
N TYR A 116 7.66 -12.82 9.48
CA TYR A 116 7.85 -11.42 9.10
C TYR A 116 6.83 -10.48 9.76
N PHE A 117 5.65 -10.98 10.12
CA PHE A 117 4.62 -10.20 10.79
C PHE A 117 3.84 -11.05 11.79
N PRO A 118 3.44 -10.50 12.96
CA PRO A 118 2.79 -11.28 14.01
C PRO A 118 1.30 -11.58 13.75
N VAL A 119 0.76 -11.10 12.62
CA VAL A 119 -0.66 -11.21 12.26
C VAL A 119 -0.75 -11.82 10.86
N GLY A 120 -1.63 -12.82 10.70
CA GLY A 120 -1.83 -13.52 9.44
C GLY A 120 -2.89 -12.88 8.52
N GLU A 121 -3.12 -13.55 7.38
CA GLU A 121 -4.15 -13.17 6.41
C GLU A 121 -5.58 -13.34 6.98
N THR A 122 -5.78 -14.28 7.90
CA THR A 122 -7.09 -14.54 8.52
C THR A 122 -7.63 -13.39 9.37
N GLU A 123 -6.76 -12.44 9.70
CA GLU A 123 -7.06 -11.27 10.51
C GLU A 123 -7.34 -10.03 9.64
N LEU A 124 -7.21 -10.15 8.31
CA LEU A 124 -7.68 -9.14 7.37
C LEU A 124 -9.22 -9.15 7.36
N ASN A 125 -9.83 -8.22 8.10
CA ASN A 125 -11.29 -8.12 8.19
C ASN A 125 -11.92 -7.20 7.12
N ALA A 126 -11.10 -6.49 6.34
CA ALA A 126 -11.58 -5.75 5.16
C ALA A 126 -11.81 -6.70 3.98
N SER A 127 -12.60 -6.28 3.00
CA SER A 127 -12.64 -6.94 1.69
C SER A 127 -11.37 -6.57 0.92
N VAL A 128 -10.48 -7.54 0.70
CA VAL A 128 -9.25 -7.37 -0.08
C VAL A 128 -9.37 -8.10 -1.40
N GLU A 129 -9.26 -7.38 -2.50
CA GLU A 129 -9.32 -7.90 -3.87
C GLU A 129 -7.95 -7.72 -4.54
N TYR A 130 -7.35 -8.83 -4.99
CA TYR A 130 -6.07 -8.83 -5.68
C TYR A 130 -6.27 -8.82 -7.19
N ASN A 131 -5.74 -7.79 -7.84
CA ASN A 131 -5.88 -7.53 -9.26
C ASN A 131 -4.50 -7.57 -9.93
N THR A 132 -4.13 -8.76 -10.42
CA THR A 132 -2.86 -8.94 -11.12
C THR A 132 -3.00 -8.46 -12.58
N ILE A 133 -2.22 -7.45 -12.94
CA ILE A 133 -2.34 -6.73 -14.22
C ILE A 133 -1.19 -7.04 -15.18
N LYS A 134 -1.48 -7.01 -16.48
CA LYS A 134 -0.47 -7.18 -17.53
C LYS A 134 -0.05 -5.83 -18.12
N ALA A 135 1.17 -5.77 -18.64
CA ALA A 135 1.64 -4.59 -19.35
C ALA A 135 0.72 -4.27 -20.54
N GLY A 136 0.25 -3.02 -20.63
CA GLY A 136 -0.67 -2.56 -21.67
C GLY A 136 -2.16 -2.80 -21.40
N GLU A 137 -2.51 -3.42 -20.26
CA GLU A 137 -3.90 -3.56 -19.83
C GLU A 137 -4.48 -2.22 -19.38
N THR A 138 -5.73 -1.94 -19.75
CA THR A 138 -6.49 -0.76 -19.29
C THR A 138 -7.40 -1.19 -18.15
N ILE A 139 -7.41 -0.39 -17.08
CA ILE A 139 -8.14 -0.64 -15.82
C ILE A 139 -9.20 0.44 -15.65
#